data_AF-A0NYT9-F1
#
_entry.id   AF-A0NYT9-F1
#
_cell.length_a   1.000
_cell.length_b   1.000
_cell.length_c   1.000
_cell.angle_alpha   90.00
_cell.angle_beta   90.00
_cell.angle_gamma   90.00
#
_symmetry.space_group_name_H-M   'P 1'
#
loop_
_entity.id
_entity.type
_entity.pdbx_description
1 polymer ?
#
loop_
_entity_poly.entity_id
_entity_poly.type
_entity_poly.pdbx_seq_one_letter_code
_entity_poly.pdbx_strand_id
1 'polypeptide(L)'
;MESGVGKTAKLELLRRILPLGLCVLGIVGGYFFMSVLSSLLCIIAAAGIYAALPRPNVPSGSVKPVCHPPVLVLDAIGFAFGAVFFSIAFIGMADWSGGAALMALLCLAPASIAPLLFTVSARQETSWVRFFSNGFEFIQFGRRVRVMYEDLKKIDIRLWQASGWAAWFQSTIGSLGPRSAVLLNGAETTTTLVSSARTAPLSPFRPNWCRTFSGC
;
A
#
# COMPACT_ATOMS: atom_id res chain seq x y z
N MET A 1 -12.98 -11.42 -16.55
CA MET A 1 -13.08 -10.10 -15.89
C MET A 1 -12.80 -10.31 -14.40
N GLU A 2 -11.53 -10.29 -13.99
CA GLU A 2 -11.16 -10.22 -12.56
C GLU A 2 -10.51 -8.85 -12.35
N SER A 3 -11.34 -7.84 -12.12
CA SER A 3 -10.89 -6.52 -11.72
C SER A 3 -10.63 -6.52 -10.21
N GLY A 4 -9.41 -6.15 -9.82
CA GLY A 4 -9.14 -5.60 -8.50
C GLY A 4 -8.41 -6.56 -7.54
N VAL A 5 -7.10 -6.32 -7.42
CA VAL A 5 -6.23 -6.78 -6.32
C VAL A 5 -5.88 -8.28 -6.33
N GLY A 6 -4.59 -8.60 -6.45
CA GLY A 6 -4.11 -9.98 -6.36
C GLY A 6 -4.37 -10.60 -4.98
N LYS A 7 -4.56 -11.92 -4.90
CA LYS A 7 -4.84 -12.64 -3.64
C LYS A 7 -3.86 -12.31 -2.51
N THR A 8 -2.59 -12.10 -2.86
CA THR A 8 -1.53 -11.69 -1.92
C THR A 8 -1.71 -10.26 -1.39
N ALA A 9 -2.15 -9.32 -2.23
CA ALA A 9 -2.45 -7.94 -1.80
C ALA A 9 -3.73 -7.85 -0.96
N LYS A 10 -4.74 -8.70 -1.25
CA LYS A 10 -5.93 -8.82 -0.39
C LYS A 10 -5.56 -9.31 1.01
N LEU A 11 -4.69 -10.31 1.11
CA LEU A 11 -4.24 -10.86 2.38
C LEU A 11 -3.41 -9.84 3.18
N GLU A 12 -2.55 -9.08 2.52
CA GLU A 12 -1.78 -8.01 3.16
C GLU A 12 -2.64 -6.83 3.63
N LEU A 13 -3.70 -6.49 2.89
CA LEU A 13 -4.66 -5.49 3.33
C LEU A 13 -5.49 -6.02 4.53
N LEU A 14 -5.93 -7.28 4.47
CA LEU A 14 -6.65 -7.94 5.55
C LEU A 14 -5.82 -7.97 6.84
N ARG A 15 -4.51 -8.22 6.73
CA ARG A 15 -3.58 -8.20 7.87
C ARG A 15 -3.54 -6.85 8.60
N ARG A 16 -3.94 -5.75 7.98
CA ARG A 16 -3.93 -4.42 8.60
C ARG A 16 -5.31 -3.95 9.04
N ILE A 17 -6.31 -4.15 8.17
CA ILE A 17 -7.69 -3.73 8.46
C ILE A 17 -8.30 -4.55 9.61
N LEU A 18 -8.05 -5.86 9.65
CA LEU A 18 -8.64 -6.72 10.68
C LEU A 18 -8.12 -6.39 12.08
N PRO A 19 -6.80 -6.26 12.33
CA PRO A 19 -6.30 -5.77 13.62
C PRO A 19 -6.79 -4.37 13.97
N LEU A 20 -6.90 -3.46 12.99
CA LEU A 20 -7.42 -2.11 13.26
C LEU A 20 -8.86 -2.18 13.77
N GLY A 21 -9.71 -2.98 13.12
CA GLY A 21 -11.09 -3.20 13.54
C GLY A 21 -11.18 -3.81 14.95
N LEU A 22 -10.31 -4.78 15.28
CA LEU A 22 -10.22 -5.37 16.61
C LEU A 22 -9.75 -4.37 17.68
N CYS A 23 -8.79 -3.50 17.36
CA CYS A 23 -8.36 -2.44 18.27
C CYS A 23 -9.50 -1.44 18.54
N VAL A 24 -10.18 -0.97 17.49
CA VAL A 24 -11.31 -0.04 17.64
C VAL A 24 -12.46 -0.71 18.42
N LEU A 25 -12.79 -1.97 18.10
CA LEU A 25 -13.79 -2.74 18.83
C LEU A 25 -13.42 -2.91 20.31
N GLY A 26 -12.14 -3.19 20.60
CA GLY A 26 -11.66 -3.31 21.98
C GLY A 26 -11.80 -2.01 22.76
N ILE A 27 -11.42 -0.87 22.18
CA ILE A 27 -11.49 0.45 22.82
C ILE A 27 -12.95 0.89 22.99
N VAL A 28 -13.73 0.89 21.91
CA VAL A 28 -15.12 1.35 21.91
C VAL A 28 -16.01 0.39 22.71
N GLY A 29 -15.86 -0.92 22.49
CA GLY A 29 -16.58 -1.95 23.22
C GLY A 29 -16.27 -1.91 24.71
N GLY A 30 -15.00 -1.73 25.09
CA GLY A 30 -14.57 -1.57 26.48
C GLY A 30 -15.15 -0.33 27.16
N TYR A 31 -15.42 0.74 26.41
CA TYR A 31 -16.09 1.93 26.93
C TYR A 31 -17.59 1.69 27.22
N PHE A 32 -18.30 0.97 26.34
CA PHE A 32 -19.76 0.84 26.41
C PHE A 32 -20.29 -0.39 27.15
N PHE A 33 -19.77 -1.59 26.85
CA PHE A 33 -20.46 -2.83 27.28
C PHE A 33 -19.54 -4.04 27.51
N MET A 34 -18.31 -4.04 27.00
CA MET A 34 -17.38 -5.16 27.18
C MET A 34 -16.62 -5.03 28.50
N SER A 35 -16.33 -6.16 29.14
CA SER A 35 -15.43 -6.18 30.30
C SER A 35 -14.03 -5.72 29.92
N VAL A 36 -13.30 -5.14 30.88
CA VAL A 36 -11.89 -4.71 30.70
C VAL A 36 -11.03 -5.85 30.19
N LEU A 37 -11.25 -7.06 30.71
CA LEU A 37 -10.53 -8.25 30.28
C LEU A 37 -10.83 -8.60 28.81
N SER A 38 -12.09 -8.51 28.39
CA SER A 38 -12.43 -8.76 26.97
C SER A 38 -11.88 -7.69 26.04
N SER A 39 -11.87 -6.43 26.47
CA SER A 39 -11.25 -5.31 25.73
C SER A 39 -9.74 -5.53 25.54
N LEU A 40 -9.03 -5.90 26.61
CA LEU A 40 -7.60 -6.22 26.55
C LEU A 40 -7.31 -7.40 25.63
N LEU A 41 -8.14 -8.45 25.69
CA LEU A 41 -8.02 -9.60 24.78
C LEU A 41 -8.22 -9.21 23.31
N CYS A 42 -9.12 -8.27 22.98
CA CYS A 42 -9.29 -7.78 21.61
C CYS A 42 -8.01 -7.08 21.09
N ILE A 43 -7.35 -6.28 21.92
CA ILE A 43 -6.10 -5.59 21.56
C ILE A 43 -4.95 -6.59 21.41
N ILE A 44 -4.83 -7.55 22.34
CA ILE A 44 -3.81 -8.62 22.25
C ILE A 44 -4.05 -9.49 21.01
N ALA A 45 -5.30 -9.83 20.71
CA ALA A 45 -5.66 -10.57 19.51
C ALA A 45 -5.32 -9.79 18.23
N ALA A 46 -5.55 -8.47 18.20
CA ALA A 46 -5.14 -7.63 17.08
C ALA A 46 -3.63 -7.70 16.83
N ALA A 47 -2.81 -7.55 17.88
CA ALA A 47 -1.36 -7.67 17.79
C ALA A 47 -0.93 -9.09 17.36
N GLY A 48 -1.57 -10.11 17.91
CA GLY A 48 -1.32 -11.51 17.57
C GLY A 48 -1.63 -11.82 16.11
N ILE A 49 -2.75 -11.36 15.57
CA ILE A 49 -3.12 -11.58 14.17
C ILE A 49 -2.18 -10.82 13.23
N TYR A 50 -1.80 -9.59 13.57
CA TYR A 50 -0.82 -8.84 12.79
C TYR A 50 0.53 -9.57 12.72
N ALA A 51 0.97 -10.17 13.83
CA ALA A 51 2.21 -10.93 13.91
C ALA A 51 2.12 -12.32 13.25
N ALA A 52 0.98 -13.00 13.33
CA ALA A 52 0.80 -14.38 12.88
C ALA A 52 0.51 -14.50 11.38
N LEU A 53 -0.06 -13.48 10.75
CA LEU A 53 -0.42 -13.54 9.33
C LEU A 53 0.83 -13.59 8.44
N PRO A 54 0.91 -14.57 7.52
CA PRO A 54 2.12 -14.83 6.75
C PRO A 54 2.46 -13.66 5.84
N ARG A 55 3.74 -13.29 5.82
CA ARG A 55 4.29 -12.30 4.90
C ARG A 55 4.42 -12.90 3.50
N PRO A 56 4.24 -12.12 2.42
CA PRO A 56 4.41 -12.59 1.06
C PRO A 56 5.83 -13.10 0.86
N ASN A 57 5.94 -14.38 0.48
CA ASN A 57 7.20 -14.96 0.07
C ASN A 57 7.64 -14.33 -1.25
N VAL A 58 8.84 -13.75 -1.23
CA VAL A 58 9.41 -13.07 -2.38
C VAL A 58 10.45 -14.02 -2.99
N PRO A 59 10.34 -14.36 -4.29
CA PRO A 59 11.22 -15.35 -4.90
C PRO A 59 12.69 -14.89 -4.88
N SER A 60 13.61 -15.83 -4.72
CA SER A 60 15.06 -15.56 -4.71
C SER A 60 15.52 -14.86 -5.99
N GLY A 61 16.39 -13.86 -5.85
CA GLY A 61 16.88 -13.03 -6.97
C GLY A 61 15.92 -11.91 -7.39
N SER A 62 14.90 -11.61 -6.58
CA SER A 62 14.05 -10.45 -6.76
C SER A 62 14.65 -9.21 -6.08
N VAL A 63 14.45 -8.06 -6.69
CA VAL A 63 14.81 -6.75 -6.17
C VAL A 63 13.53 -6.06 -5.70
N LYS A 64 13.53 -5.62 -4.44
CA LYS A 64 12.43 -4.84 -3.86
C LYS A 64 12.71 -3.34 -4.01
N PRO A 65 11.67 -2.52 -4.21
CA PRO A 65 11.84 -1.07 -4.13
C PRO A 65 12.23 -0.68 -2.70
N VAL A 66 13.26 0.16 -2.58
CA VAL A 66 13.65 0.75 -1.30
C VAL A 66 12.57 1.77 -0.91
N CYS A 67 11.94 1.55 0.23
CA CYS A 67 10.84 2.40 0.72
C CYS A 67 11.33 3.30 1.85
N HIS A 68 11.24 4.61 1.64
CA HIS A 68 11.35 5.61 2.69
C HIS A 68 9.99 6.34 2.79
N PRO A 69 9.32 6.37 3.95
CA PRO A 69 9.64 5.68 5.22
C PRO A 69 9.44 4.15 5.15
N PRO A 70 10.01 3.37 6.09
CA PRO A 70 9.86 1.92 6.12
C PRO A 70 8.40 1.52 6.40
N VAL A 71 7.99 0.36 5.86
CA VAL A 71 6.62 -0.17 5.93
C VAL A 71 6.10 -0.23 7.37
N LEU A 72 6.94 -0.64 8.32
CA LEU A 72 6.57 -0.74 9.73
C LEU A 72 6.21 0.63 10.34
N VAL A 73 6.89 1.69 9.92
CA VAL A 73 6.58 3.07 10.36
C VAL A 73 5.26 3.53 9.76
N LEU A 74 5.00 3.24 8.47
CA LEU A 74 3.70 3.55 7.85
C LEU A 74 2.56 2.82 8.54
N ASP A 75 2.75 1.55 8.89
CA ASP A 75 1.76 0.75 9.61
C ASP A 75 1.53 1.31 11.02
N ALA A 76 2.58 1.67 11.75
CA ALA A 76 2.47 2.28 13.07
C ALA A 76 1.69 3.60 13.04
N ILE A 77 1.97 4.47 12.06
CA ILE A 77 1.21 5.72 11.86
C ILE A 77 -0.25 5.40 11.51
N GLY A 78 -0.50 4.46 10.60
CA GLY A 78 -1.85 4.05 10.23
C GLY A 78 -2.66 3.50 11.41
N PHE A 79 -2.05 2.66 12.26
CA PHE A 79 -2.69 2.15 13.47
C PHE A 79 -2.92 3.24 14.51
N ALA A 80 -1.96 4.15 14.72
CA ALA A 80 -2.11 5.24 15.67
C ALA A 80 -3.26 6.18 15.27
N PHE A 81 -3.27 6.66 14.03
CA PHE A 81 -4.35 7.51 13.53
C PHE A 81 -5.68 6.77 13.52
N GLY A 82 -5.71 5.54 12.99
CA GLY A 82 -6.93 4.75 12.91
C GLY A 82 -7.51 4.48 14.29
N ALA A 83 -6.74 3.90 15.21
CA ALA A 83 -7.24 3.50 16.53
C ALA A 83 -7.72 4.70 17.35
N VAL A 84 -7.00 5.83 17.31
CA VAL A 84 -7.37 7.03 18.07
C VAL A 84 -8.62 7.69 17.47
N PHE A 85 -8.58 8.05 16.18
CA PHE A 85 -9.65 8.85 15.59
C PHE A 85 -10.94 8.06 15.34
N PHE A 86 -10.87 6.77 14.98
CA PHE A 86 -12.08 5.95 14.89
C PHE A 86 -12.72 5.76 16.27
N SER A 87 -11.94 5.54 17.33
CA SER A 87 -12.50 5.35 18.67
C SER A 87 -13.16 6.63 19.19
N ILE A 88 -12.52 7.79 19.02
CA ILE A 88 -13.11 9.09 19.38
C ILE A 88 -14.40 9.35 18.60
N ALA A 89 -14.40 9.07 17.29
CA ALA A 89 -15.59 9.25 16.46
C ALA A 89 -16.76 8.38 16.94
N PHE A 90 -16.53 7.08 17.18
CA PHE A 90 -17.60 6.18 17.61
C PHE A 90 -18.09 6.46 19.03
N ILE A 91 -17.19 6.75 19.98
CA ILE A 91 -17.58 7.10 21.35
C ILE A 91 -18.34 8.42 21.36
N GLY A 92 -17.81 9.45 20.71
CA GLY A 92 -18.44 10.78 20.68
C GLY A 92 -19.77 10.79 19.92
N MET A 93 -19.94 9.98 18.87
CA MET A 93 -21.23 9.85 18.18
C MET A 93 -22.29 9.12 19.01
N ALA A 94 -21.89 8.23 19.92
CA ALA A 94 -22.81 7.45 20.73
C ALA A 94 -23.19 8.13 22.05
N ASP A 95 -22.28 8.92 22.64
CA ASP A 95 -22.46 9.51 23.97
C ASP A 95 -22.73 11.03 23.94
N TRP A 96 -22.28 11.75 22.91
CA TRP A 96 -22.46 13.20 22.81
C TRP A 96 -23.67 13.57 21.95
N SER A 97 -24.23 14.76 22.19
CA SER A 97 -25.36 15.29 21.42
C SER A 97 -25.04 16.66 20.80
N GLY A 98 -25.84 17.06 19.80
CA GLY A 98 -25.74 18.36 19.14
C GLY A 98 -24.39 18.58 18.44
N GLY A 99 -23.81 19.78 18.63
CA GLY A 99 -22.55 20.17 17.97
C GLY A 99 -21.34 19.29 18.34
N ALA A 100 -21.32 18.71 19.54
CA ALA A 100 -20.24 17.83 19.97
C ALA A 100 -20.21 16.51 19.19
N ALA A 101 -21.38 15.93 18.88
CA ALA A 101 -21.49 14.75 18.01
C ALA A 101 -21.00 15.04 16.59
N LEU A 102 -21.23 16.27 16.10
CA LEU A 102 -20.75 16.72 14.79
C LEU A 102 -19.22 16.84 14.77
N MET A 103 -18.61 17.34 15.85
CA MET A 103 -17.15 17.35 16.02
C MET A 103 -16.56 15.94 16.10
N ALA A 104 -17.24 15.00 16.76
CA ALA A 104 -16.85 13.59 16.76
C ALA A 104 -16.91 12.98 15.35
N LEU A 105 -17.93 13.31 14.56
CA LEU A 105 -18.03 12.89 13.16
C LEU A 105 -16.88 13.43 12.30
N LEU A 106 -16.44 14.68 12.52
CA LEU A 106 -15.31 15.26 11.81
C LEU A 106 -13.99 14.51 12.06
N CYS A 107 -13.87 13.77 13.16
CA CYS A 107 -12.71 12.91 13.43
C CYS A 107 -12.63 11.72 12.45
N LEU A 108 -13.69 11.39 11.71
CA LEU A 108 -13.61 10.40 10.62
C LEU A 108 -12.74 10.87 9.45
N ALA A 109 -12.60 12.17 9.23
CA ALA A 109 -11.76 12.70 8.18
C ALA A 109 -10.28 12.30 8.35
N PRO A 110 -9.61 12.57 9.50
CA PRO A 110 -8.27 12.04 9.74
C PRO A 110 -8.24 10.51 9.89
N ALA A 111 -9.32 9.87 10.37
CA ALA A 111 -9.39 8.40 10.43
C ALA A 111 -9.33 7.74 9.04
N SER A 112 -9.88 8.40 8.01
CA SER A 112 -9.84 7.91 6.62
C SER A 112 -8.43 7.84 6.01
N ILE A 113 -7.44 8.48 6.64
CA ILE A 113 -6.04 8.40 6.23
C ILE A 113 -5.44 7.02 6.55
N ALA A 114 -5.89 6.36 7.63
CA ALA A 114 -5.38 5.05 8.03
C ALA A 114 -5.50 3.97 6.94
N PRO A 115 -6.68 3.72 6.31
CA PRO A 115 -6.77 2.75 5.23
C PRO A 115 -5.92 3.16 4.01
N LEU A 116 -5.75 4.46 3.73
CA LEU A 116 -4.88 4.92 2.64
C LEU A 116 -3.41 4.55 2.93
N LEU A 117 -2.92 4.79 4.14
CA LEU A 117 -1.57 4.40 4.56
C LEU A 117 -1.38 2.87 4.44
N PHE A 118 -2.38 2.08 4.85
CA PHE A 118 -2.33 0.62 4.72
C PHE A 118 -2.33 0.13 3.28
N THR A 119 -3.04 0.80 2.37
CA THR A 119 -2.97 0.44 0.94
C THR A 119 -1.58 0.67 0.37
N VAL A 120 -0.90 1.74 0.81
CA VAL A 120 0.46 2.02 0.35
C VAL A 120 1.47 1.06 0.95
N SER A 121 1.38 0.77 2.25
CA SER A 121 2.28 -0.19 2.89
C SER A 121 2.10 -1.61 2.32
N ALA A 122 0.85 -2.05 2.10
CA ALA A 122 0.56 -3.32 1.44
C ALA A 122 1.10 -3.37 -0.01
N ARG A 123 1.08 -2.24 -0.72
CA ARG A 123 1.67 -2.16 -2.06
C ARG A 123 3.18 -2.30 -2.02
N GLN A 124 3.84 -1.58 -1.13
CA GLN A 124 5.30 -1.60 -0.98
C GLN A 124 5.79 -3.03 -0.70
N GLU A 125 5.12 -3.77 0.17
CA GLU A 125 5.49 -5.16 0.48
C GLU A 125 5.20 -6.17 -0.63
N THR A 126 4.15 -5.93 -1.41
CA THR A 126 3.73 -6.87 -2.47
C THR A 126 4.40 -6.60 -3.82
N SER A 127 5.12 -5.49 -3.95
CA SER A 127 5.83 -5.11 -5.18
C SER A 127 7.27 -5.63 -5.21
N TRP A 128 7.65 -6.27 -6.32
CA TRP A 128 9.02 -6.71 -6.56
C TRP A 128 9.26 -6.89 -8.06
N VAL A 129 10.53 -6.84 -8.45
CA VAL A 129 10.98 -7.08 -9.83
C VAL A 129 11.98 -8.22 -9.83
N ARG A 130 11.88 -9.13 -10.80
CA ARG A 130 12.83 -10.22 -11.00
C ARG A 130 13.31 -10.21 -12.45
N PHE A 131 14.62 -10.20 -12.63
CA PHE A 131 15.26 -10.26 -13.94
C PHE A 131 15.55 -11.70 -14.32
N PHE A 132 15.28 -12.04 -15.58
CA PHE A 132 15.59 -13.33 -16.19
C PHE A 132 16.48 -13.10 -17.42
N SER A 133 17.11 -14.16 -17.93
CA SER A 133 17.91 -14.10 -19.16
C SER A 133 17.08 -13.65 -20.38
N ASN A 134 15.79 -13.99 -20.40
CA ASN A 134 14.90 -13.76 -21.55
C ASN A 134 13.85 -12.65 -21.31
N GLY A 135 13.92 -11.92 -20.20
CA GLY A 135 13.00 -10.82 -19.90
C GLY A 135 12.99 -10.41 -18.42
N PHE A 136 11.94 -9.71 -17.99
CA PHE A 136 11.72 -9.36 -16.59
C PHE A 136 10.29 -9.65 -16.15
N GLU A 137 10.12 -10.03 -14.89
CA GLU A 137 8.81 -10.18 -14.24
C GLU A 137 8.68 -9.10 -13.18
N PHE A 138 7.58 -8.38 -13.22
CA PHE A 138 7.24 -7.41 -12.18
C PHE A 138 5.93 -7.83 -11.51
N ILE A 139 5.90 -7.70 -10.20
CA ILE A 139 4.65 -7.75 -9.43
C ILE A 139 4.31 -6.34 -8.98
N GLN A 140 3.07 -5.95 -9.26
CA GLN A 140 2.48 -4.74 -8.71
C GLN A 140 1.15 -5.09 -8.04
N PHE A 141 1.04 -4.80 -6.74
CA PHE A 141 -0.19 -5.04 -5.97
C PHE A 141 -0.71 -6.50 -6.09
N GLY A 142 0.22 -7.46 -6.04
CA GLY A 142 -0.06 -8.88 -6.17
C GLY A 142 -0.37 -9.38 -7.60
N ARG A 143 -0.34 -8.50 -8.61
CA ARG A 143 -0.51 -8.87 -10.03
C ARG A 143 0.85 -9.11 -10.66
N ARG A 144 1.08 -10.33 -11.17
CA ARG A 144 2.30 -10.69 -11.90
C ARG A 144 2.16 -10.33 -13.37
N VAL A 145 3.15 -9.65 -13.92
CA VAL A 145 3.26 -9.42 -15.35
C VAL A 145 4.69 -9.75 -15.76
N ARG A 146 4.81 -10.62 -16.76
CA ARG A 146 6.08 -11.01 -17.35
C ARG A 146 6.20 -10.34 -18.71
N VAL A 147 7.32 -9.66 -18.94
CA VAL A 147 7.63 -8.98 -20.20
C VAL A 147 8.88 -9.62 -20.78
N MET A 148 8.80 -10.09 -22.02
CA MET A 148 9.94 -10.63 -22.76
C MET A 148 10.74 -9.50 -23.41
N TYR A 149 12.05 -9.71 -23.62
CA TYR A 149 12.88 -8.66 -24.25
C TYR A 149 12.44 -8.29 -25.67
N GLU A 150 11.88 -9.25 -26.40
CA GLU A 150 11.35 -9.05 -27.75
C GLU A 150 10.14 -8.10 -27.78
N ASP A 151 9.36 -8.08 -26.71
CA ASP A 151 8.18 -7.25 -26.57
C ASP A 151 8.50 -5.81 -26.14
N LEU A 152 9.71 -5.53 -25.62
CA LEU A 152 10.09 -4.15 -25.26
C LEU A 152 10.00 -3.19 -26.44
N LYS A 153 10.23 -3.65 -27.67
CA LYS A 153 10.15 -2.81 -28.87
C LYS A 153 8.76 -2.20 -29.08
N LYS A 154 7.73 -2.75 -28.45
CA LYS A 154 6.32 -2.32 -28.57
C LYS A 154 5.83 -1.55 -27.34
N ILE A 155 6.67 -1.38 -26.31
CA ILE A 155 6.29 -0.78 -25.03
C ILE A 155 6.89 0.61 -24.94
N ASP A 156 6.03 1.63 -24.82
CA ASP A 156 6.47 2.99 -24.47
C ASP A 156 6.95 3.01 -23.01
N ILE A 157 8.17 3.48 -22.77
CA ILE A 157 8.74 3.64 -21.43
C ILE A 157 8.75 5.13 -21.13
N ARG A 158 7.72 5.59 -20.44
CA ARG A 158 7.65 6.98 -19.96
C ARG A 158 8.25 7.08 -18.57
N LEU A 159 9.46 7.59 -18.47
CA LEU A 159 10.06 7.95 -17.19
C LEU A 159 9.40 9.24 -16.68
N TRP A 160 8.66 9.15 -15.58
CA TRP A 160 8.18 10.34 -14.89
C TRP A 160 9.05 10.63 -13.67
N GLN A 161 9.31 11.91 -13.41
CA GLN A 161 9.84 12.38 -12.14
C GLN A 161 8.72 13.20 -11.48
N ALA A 162 8.26 12.76 -10.32
CA ALA A 162 7.38 13.52 -9.46
C ALA A 162 8.04 13.67 -8.10
N SER A 163 7.93 14.85 -7.48
CA SER A 163 8.54 15.15 -6.20
C SER A 163 7.69 14.66 -5.02
N GLY A 164 8.36 14.01 -4.07
CA GLY A 164 7.88 13.71 -2.71
C GLY A 164 6.46 13.14 -2.59
N TRP A 165 5.51 13.99 -2.18
CA TRP A 165 4.15 13.61 -1.81
C TRP A 165 3.20 13.41 -3.00
N ALA A 166 3.38 14.17 -4.08
CA ALA A 166 2.56 14.05 -5.29
C ALA A 166 2.86 12.73 -6.02
N ALA A 167 4.14 12.34 -6.05
CA ALA A 167 4.58 11.02 -6.49
C ALA A 167 3.90 9.90 -5.71
N TRP A 168 3.80 10.07 -4.38
CA TRP A 168 3.19 9.12 -3.48
C TRP A 168 1.69 8.95 -3.76
N PHE A 169 0.94 10.06 -3.79
CA PHE A 169 -0.51 10.07 -4.08
C PHE A 169 -0.84 9.55 -5.48
N GLN A 170 -0.11 10.02 -6.49
CA GLN A 170 -0.35 9.64 -7.88
C GLN A 170 0.05 8.19 -8.14
N SER A 171 1.03 7.66 -7.41
CA SER A 171 1.31 6.24 -7.47
C SER A 171 0.15 5.42 -6.93
N THR A 172 -0.51 5.85 -5.85
CA THR A 172 -1.63 5.16 -5.21
C THR A 172 -2.88 5.16 -6.11
N ILE A 173 -3.12 6.25 -6.84
CA ILE A 173 -4.31 6.42 -7.71
C ILE A 173 -4.06 5.96 -9.17
N GLY A 174 -2.86 6.18 -9.71
CA GLY A 174 -2.54 5.99 -11.14
C GLY A 174 -2.35 4.55 -11.60
N SER A 175 -2.37 3.56 -10.70
CA SER A 175 -2.13 2.14 -11.01
C SER A 175 -3.41 1.33 -11.31
N LEU A 176 -4.59 1.95 -11.29
CA LEU A 176 -5.87 1.25 -11.49
C LEU A 176 -6.15 0.87 -12.95
N GLY A 177 -5.29 1.27 -13.89
CA GLY A 177 -5.40 0.92 -15.31
C GLY A 177 -4.98 -0.54 -15.61
N PRO A 178 -5.74 -1.31 -16.41
CA PRO A 178 -5.44 -2.71 -16.71
C PRO A 178 -4.15 -2.94 -17.53
N ARG A 179 -3.52 -1.87 -18.02
CA ARG A 179 -2.32 -1.86 -18.88
C ARG A 179 -1.21 -0.87 -18.45
N SER A 180 -1.23 -0.33 -17.23
CA SER A 180 -0.19 0.60 -16.77
C SER A 180 0.55 0.02 -15.55
N ALA A 181 1.87 -0.11 -15.65
CA ALA A 181 2.70 -0.78 -14.66
C ALA A 181 3.70 0.18 -14.00
N VAL A 182 3.21 0.98 -13.06
CA VAL A 182 4.02 2.00 -12.39
C VAL A 182 5.00 1.37 -11.39
N LEU A 183 6.27 1.26 -11.79
CA LEU A 183 7.39 1.03 -10.86
C LEU A 183 7.59 2.28 -9.99
N LEU A 184 7.80 2.10 -8.69
CA LEU A 184 8.09 3.20 -7.79
C LEU A 184 9.53 3.07 -7.30
N ASN A 185 10.32 4.11 -7.53
CA ASN A 185 11.58 4.30 -6.82
C ASN A 185 11.32 5.26 -5.66
N GLY A 186 11.42 4.78 -4.42
CA GLY A 186 11.11 5.53 -3.21
C GLY A 186 12.18 6.56 -2.81
N ALA A 187 12.95 7.08 -3.77
CA ALA A 187 14.05 8.02 -3.54
C ALA A 187 13.87 9.24 -4.45
N GLU A 188 13.22 10.29 -3.95
CA GLU A 188 13.06 11.66 -4.49
C GLU A 188 12.61 11.84 -5.97
N THR A 189 12.55 10.74 -6.73
CA THR A 189 12.40 10.64 -8.17
C THR A 189 11.75 9.28 -8.49
N THR A 190 10.42 9.22 -8.48
CA THR A 190 9.69 7.97 -8.77
C THR A 190 9.63 7.68 -10.26
N THR A 191 10.54 6.87 -10.78
CA THR A 191 10.53 6.42 -12.19
C THR A 191 9.38 5.45 -12.44
N THR A 192 8.24 5.97 -12.89
CA THR A 192 7.10 5.14 -13.30
C THR A 192 7.34 4.54 -14.68
N LEU A 193 6.84 3.33 -14.95
CA LEU A 193 6.77 2.77 -16.30
C LEU A 193 5.29 2.75 -16.71
N VAL A 194 4.96 3.26 -17.88
CA VAL A 194 3.58 3.23 -18.38
C VAL A 194 3.57 2.51 -19.71
N SER A 195 3.23 1.23 -19.72
CA SER A 195 3.10 0.46 -20.97
C SER A 195 1.87 0.92 -21.75
N SER A 196 2.01 1.99 -22.52
CA SER A 196 1.02 2.39 -23.52
C SER A 196 1.35 1.69 -24.84
N ALA A 197 0.39 0.96 -25.40
CA ALA A 197 0.52 0.36 -26.72
C ALA A 197 -0.15 1.25 -27.77
N ARG A 198 0.62 2.08 -28.50
CA ARG A 198 0.47 2.31 -29.96
C ARG A 198 1.39 3.38 -30.59
N THR A 199 1.94 3.01 -31.76
CA THR A 199 2.29 3.78 -32.98
C THR A 199 2.87 5.20 -32.86
N ALA A 200 4.21 5.33 -32.91
CA ALA A 200 5.01 6.37 -33.61
C ALA A 200 6.51 6.29 -33.21
N PRO A 201 7.47 6.82 -34.00
CA PRO A 201 8.82 6.26 -34.11
C PRO A 201 9.81 6.69 -33.00
N LEU A 202 10.72 5.75 -32.74
CA LEU A 202 11.81 5.76 -31.76
C LEU A 202 12.86 6.85 -32.01
N SER A 203 13.28 7.53 -30.94
CA SER A 203 14.64 8.08 -30.82
C SER A 203 15.51 7.11 -30.01
N PRO A 204 16.83 7.03 -30.26
CA PRO A 204 17.69 6.00 -29.69
C PRO A 204 18.16 6.42 -28.29
N PHE A 205 17.48 5.95 -27.24
CA PHE A 205 17.95 6.12 -25.87
C PHE A 205 18.37 4.77 -25.29
N ARG A 206 19.67 4.61 -24.99
CA ARG A 206 20.20 3.53 -24.16
C ARG A 206 19.82 3.82 -22.70
N PRO A 207 19.04 2.99 -22.00
CA PRO A 207 18.73 3.29 -20.61
C PRO A 207 19.77 2.65 -19.70
N ASN A 208 20.29 3.47 -18.78
CA ASN A 208 21.35 3.15 -17.83
C ASN A 208 20.72 2.50 -16.58
N TRP A 209 20.11 1.32 -16.76
CA TRP A 209 19.27 0.64 -15.75
C TRP A 209 20.00 0.21 -14.46
N CYS A 210 21.31 0.02 -14.51
CA CYS A 210 22.06 -0.47 -13.35
C CYS A 210 22.16 0.56 -12.22
N ARG A 211 22.23 1.86 -12.53
CA ARG A 211 22.59 2.87 -11.53
C ARG A 211 21.46 3.25 -10.56
N THR A 212 20.20 2.95 -10.90
CA THR A 212 19.02 3.25 -10.07
C THR A 212 18.59 2.09 -9.17
N PHE A 213 19.13 0.89 -9.38
CA PHE A 213 18.92 -0.30 -8.55
C PHE A 213 20.14 -0.66 -7.69
N SER A 214 21.32 -0.16 -8.04
CA SER A 214 22.56 -0.29 -7.26
C SER A 214 22.92 1.05 -6.59
N GLY A 215 22.19 1.39 -5.53
CA GLY A 215 22.75 2.24 -4.47
C GLY A 215 23.86 1.48 -3.72
N CYS A 216 24.90 1.09 -4.47
CA CYS A 216 26.26 0.68 -4.13
C CYS A 216 27.05 0.75 -5.44
#